data_AF-Q8CYD4-F1
#
_entry.id   AF-Q8CYD4-F1
#
_cell.length_a   1.000
_cell.length_b   1.000
_cell.length_c   1.000
_cell.angle_alpha   90.00
_cell.angle_beta   90.00
_cell.angle_gamma   90.00
#
_symmetry.space_group_name_H-M   'P 1'
#
loop_
_entity.id
_entity.type
_entity.pdbx_description
1 polymer ?
#
loop_
_entity_poly.entity_id
_entity_poly.type
_entity_poly.pdbx_seq_one_letter_code
_entity_poly.pdbx_strand_id
1 'polypeptide(L)'
;MKDYKINFDLGKIEYFDNNCLIQVYKFISFYDICEMVFAFHLPPDELITNVIFKEKINSMLKCYIDRLLYVFINPTHFTEKVNLQFYGSFFSYEFICREVGNILKNKGVKCNLNFFEGEEYL
;
A
#
# COMPACT_ATOMS: atom_id res chain seq x y z
N MET A 1 -10.67 17.36 -3.95
CA MET A 1 -10.54 15.89 -3.88
C MET A 1 -9.20 15.59 -3.26
N LYS A 2 -9.15 14.67 -2.30
CA LYS A 2 -7.90 14.32 -1.64
C LYS A 2 -7.42 12.97 -2.16
N ASP A 3 -6.19 12.90 -2.62
CA ASP A 3 -5.61 11.67 -3.16
C ASP A 3 -4.36 11.31 -2.37
N TYR A 4 -4.29 10.08 -1.89
CA TYR A 4 -3.06 9.51 -1.35
C TYR A 4 -2.60 8.43 -2.30
N LYS A 5 -1.48 8.68 -2.98
CA LYS A 5 -0.78 7.67 -3.78
C LYS A 5 0.25 6.98 -2.91
N ILE A 6 0.13 5.67 -2.73
CA ILE A 6 0.95 4.86 -1.83
C ILE A 6 1.70 3.84 -2.66
N ASN A 7 3.00 4.02 -2.83
CA ASN A 7 3.86 3.12 -3.57
C ASN A 7 4.48 2.08 -2.61
N PHE A 8 4.08 0.82 -2.77
CA PHE A 8 4.53 -0.33 -1.98
C PHE A 8 5.96 -0.74 -2.27
N ASP A 9 6.40 -0.60 -3.52
CA ASP A 9 7.76 -0.98 -3.94
C ASP A 9 8.79 0.00 -3.40
N LEU A 10 8.44 1.30 -3.38
CA LEU A 10 9.37 2.37 -3.01
C LEU A 10 9.20 2.88 -1.58
N GLY A 11 8.15 2.46 -0.87
CA GLY A 11 7.85 3.01 0.47
C GLY A 11 7.63 4.52 0.40
N LYS A 12 6.79 4.98 -0.53
CA LYS A 12 6.53 6.41 -0.78
C LYS A 12 5.04 6.70 -0.69
N ILE A 13 4.68 7.81 -0.08
CA ILE A 13 3.30 8.32 -0.07
C ILE A 13 3.30 9.73 -0.62
N GLU A 14 2.47 10.00 -1.62
CA GLU A 14 2.24 11.34 -2.14
C GLU A 14 0.81 11.75 -1.82
N TYR A 15 0.67 12.87 -1.13
CA TYR A 15 -0.61 13.45 -0.78
C TYR A 15 -0.92 14.64 -1.67
N PHE A 16 -2.05 14.57 -2.36
CA PHE A 16 -2.58 15.64 -3.20
C PHE A 16 -3.89 16.17 -2.63
N ASP A 17 -4.11 17.48 -2.75
CA ASP A 17 -5.41 18.11 -2.56
C ASP A 17 -5.74 18.95 -3.78
N ASN A 18 -6.84 18.61 -4.45
CA ASN A 18 -7.27 19.22 -5.72
C ASN A 18 -6.17 19.21 -6.79
N ASN A 19 -5.51 18.05 -6.97
CA ASN A 19 -4.40 17.83 -7.90
C ASN A 19 -3.11 18.62 -7.61
N CYS A 20 -3.05 19.39 -6.52
CA CYS A 20 -1.82 20.00 -6.05
C CYS A 20 -1.09 19.02 -5.13
N LEU A 21 0.18 18.73 -5.42
CA LEU A 21 1.03 17.97 -4.51
C LEU A 21 1.26 18.79 -3.24
N ILE A 22 0.80 18.28 -2.11
CA ILE A 22 0.91 18.96 -0.81
C ILE A 22 2.10 18.43 -0.03
N GLN A 23 2.27 17.10 -0.01
CA GLN A 23 3.28 16.46 0.81
C GLN A 23 3.73 15.13 0.24
N VAL A 24 5.01 14.81 0.48
CA VAL A 24 5.60 13.52 0.17
C VAL A 24 6.18 12.94 1.45
N TYR A 25 5.85 11.68 1.72
CA TYR A 25 6.45 10.88 2.78
C TYR A 25 7.27 9.75 2.17
N LYS A 26 8.40 9.44 2.82
CA LYS A 26 9.17 8.23 2.57
C LYS A 26 9.21 7.40 3.84
N PHE A 27 9.09 6.10 3.69
CA PHE A 27 9.08 5.13 4.78
C PHE A 27 9.63 3.79 4.27
N ILE A 28 9.72 2.80 5.16
CA ILE A 28 10.14 1.45 4.76
C ILE A 28 9.15 0.90 3.72
N SER A 29 9.66 0.37 2.60
CA SER A 29 8.80 -0.22 1.57
C SER A 29 8.19 -1.54 2.04
N PHE A 30 7.13 -1.99 1.36
CA PHE A 30 6.61 -3.32 1.64
C PHE A 30 7.59 -4.41 1.20
N TYR A 31 8.33 -4.14 0.12
CA TYR A 31 9.46 -4.97 -0.31
C TYR A 31 10.50 -5.15 0.80
N ASP A 32 10.95 -4.06 1.43
CA ASP A 32 11.93 -4.11 2.53
C ASP A 32 11.41 -4.94 3.71
N ILE A 33 10.12 -4.85 4.04
CA ILE A 33 9.53 -5.65 5.12
C ILE A 33 9.51 -7.13 4.74
N CYS A 34 9.10 -7.45 3.51
CA CYS A 34 9.18 -8.81 2.98
C CYS A 34 10.62 -9.35 3.07
N GLU A 35 11.60 -8.55 2.67
CA GLU A 35 13.00 -8.93 2.73
C GLU A 35 13.48 -9.15 4.17
N MET A 36 13.15 -8.25 5.10
CA MET A 36 13.53 -8.38 6.51
C MET A 36 12.91 -9.61 7.20
N VAL A 37 11.65 -9.97 6.86
CA VAL A 37 10.94 -11.07 7.53
C VAL A 37 11.35 -12.43 7.00
N PHE A 38 11.66 -12.53 5.70
CA PHE A 38 11.95 -13.80 5.05
C PHE A 38 13.42 -14.00 4.65
N ALA A 39 14.25 -12.95 4.73
CA ALA A 39 15.67 -12.95 4.35
C ALA A 39 15.89 -13.53 2.93
N PHE A 40 15.08 -13.08 2.00
CA PHE A 40 15.12 -13.48 0.59
C PHE A 40 15.98 -12.49 -0.21
N HIS A 41 17.28 -12.73 -0.31
CA HIS A 41 18.21 -11.94 -1.13
C HIS A 41 17.99 -12.11 -2.65
N LEU A 42 16.73 -12.01 -3.09
CA LEU A 42 16.20 -12.28 -4.41
C LEU A 42 15.76 -10.99 -5.09
N PRO A 43 15.76 -10.94 -6.43
CA PRO A 43 15.14 -9.87 -7.18
C PRO A 43 13.66 -9.66 -6.78
N PRO A 44 13.10 -8.45 -6.93
CA PRO A 44 11.71 -8.13 -6.60
C PRO A 44 10.67 -9.14 -7.09
N ASP A 45 10.71 -9.49 -8.38
CA ASP A 45 9.72 -10.38 -8.99
C ASP A 45 9.72 -11.80 -8.37
N GLU A 46 10.92 -12.32 -8.04
CA GLU A 46 11.08 -13.62 -7.40
C GLU A 46 10.65 -13.58 -5.93
N LEU A 47 10.96 -12.48 -5.23
CA LEU A 47 10.60 -12.28 -3.84
C LEU A 47 9.08 -12.25 -3.66
N ILE A 48 8.34 -11.54 -4.51
CA ILE A 48 6.88 -11.44 -4.42
C ILE A 48 6.26 -12.83 -4.54
N THR A 49 6.68 -13.59 -5.55
CA THR A 49 6.21 -14.97 -5.77
C THR A 49 6.46 -15.82 -4.53
N ASN A 50 7.68 -15.80 -3.99
CA ASN A 50 8.05 -16.59 -2.82
C ASN A 50 7.30 -16.18 -1.55
N VAL A 51 7.06 -14.90 -1.35
CA VAL A 51 6.34 -14.37 -0.18
C VAL A 51 4.86 -14.75 -0.21
N ILE A 52 4.21 -14.71 -1.37
CA ILE A 52 2.79 -15.03 -1.51
C ILE A 52 2.50 -16.49 -1.12
N PHE A 53 3.42 -17.42 -1.44
CA PHE A 53 3.29 -18.82 -1.04
C PHE A 53 3.54 -19.08 0.45
N LYS A 54 3.89 -18.05 1.25
CA LYS A 54 4.17 -18.18 2.68
C LYS A 54 3.01 -17.62 3.50
N GLU A 55 2.59 -18.37 4.52
CA GLU A 55 1.41 -18.07 5.35
C GLU A 55 1.48 -16.75 6.16
N LYS A 56 2.62 -16.05 6.19
CA LYS A 56 2.78 -14.81 6.97
C LYS A 56 2.31 -13.55 6.26
N ILE A 57 2.05 -13.61 4.95
CA ILE A 57 1.76 -12.41 4.13
C ILE A 57 0.58 -11.59 4.66
N ASN A 58 -0.50 -12.24 5.09
CA ASN A 58 -1.70 -11.56 5.61
C ASN A 58 -1.40 -10.71 6.86
N SER A 59 -0.58 -11.25 7.76
CA SER A 59 -0.17 -10.53 8.98
C SER A 59 0.74 -9.36 8.65
N MET A 60 1.63 -9.52 7.67
CA MET A 60 2.53 -8.46 7.21
C MET A 60 1.76 -7.32 6.53
N LEU A 61 0.84 -7.64 5.62
CA LEU A 61 -0.05 -6.66 5.00
C LEU A 61 -0.83 -5.90 6.07
N LYS A 62 -1.42 -6.60 7.03
CA LYS A 62 -2.15 -5.95 8.14
C LYS A 62 -1.24 -5.00 8.92
N CYS A 63 -0.06 -5.44 9.35
CA CYS A 63 0.87 -4.58 10.08
C CYS A 63 1.33 -3.37 9.26
N TYR A 64 1.55 -3.54 7.96
CA TYR A 64 1.96 -2.47 7.07
C TYR A 64 0.87 -1.41 6.89
N ILE A 65 -0.36 -1.85 6.60
CA ILE A 65 -1.53 -0.96 6.49
C ILE A 65 -1.82 -0.25 7.82
N ASP A 66 -1.70 -0.95 8.95
CA ASP A 66 -1.89 -0.35 10.29
C ASP A 66 -0.91 0.81 10.51
N ARG A 67 0.36 0.60 10.16
CA ARG A 67 1.39 1.63 10.26
C ARG A 67 1.13 2.80 9.33
N LEU A 68 0.73 2.52 8.08
CA LEU A 68 0.37 3.54 7.10
C LEU A 68 -0.74 4.47 7.62
N LEU A 69 -1.83 3.88 8.09
CA LEU A 69 -2.99 4.62 8.58
C LEU A 69 -2.69 5.42 9.85
N TYR A 70 -1.96 4.81 10.79
CA TYR A 70 -1.68 5.42 12.09
C TYR A 70 -0.66 6.56 12.00
N VAL A 71 0.38 6.39 11.16
CA VAL A 71 1.52 7.33 11.13
C VAL A 71 1.33 8.44 10.10
N PHE A 72 0.77 8.14 8.93
CA PHE A 72 0.82 9.06 7.78
C PHE A 72 -0.54 9.58 7.32
N ILE A 73 -1.59 8.75 7.40
CA ILE A 73 -2.82 8.99 6.62
C ILE A 73 -4.01 9.48 7.47
N ASN A 74 -3.97 9.32 8.81
CA ASN A 74 -5.04 9.64 9.77
C ASN A 74 -6.47 9.58 9.17
N PRO A 75 -7.11 8.41 9.11
CA PRO A 75 -8.34 8.21 8.36
C PRO A 75 -9.61 8.78 9.03
N THR A 76 -9.54 9.45 10.19
CA THR A 76 -10.71 9.87 10.97
C THR A 76 -11.71 10.73 10.19
N HIS A 77 -11.25 11.47 9.18
CA HIS A 77 -12.11 12.34 8.35
C HIS A 77 -12.25 11.84 6.91
N PHE A 78 -12.00 10.55 6.67
CA PHE A 78 -12.13 9.98 5.34
C PHE A 78 -13.61 9.91 4.94
N THR A 79 -13.85 10.32 3.71
CA THR A 79 -15.16 10.31 3.05
C THR A 79 -14.97 9.80 1.62
N GLU A 80 -16.07 9.63 0.88
CA GLU A 80 -16.05 9.28 -0.54
C GLU A 80 -15.30 10.29 -1.45
N LYS A 81 -14.91 11.45 -0.91
CA LYS A 81 -14.06 12.46 -1.59
C LYS A 81 -12.56 12.23 -1.40
N VAL A 82 -12.17 11.18 -0.70
CA VAL A 82 -10.79 10.74 -0.50
C VAL A 82 -10.55 9.49 -1.34
N ASN A 83 -9.46 9.48 -2.10
CA ASN A 83 -8.99 8.32 -2.84
C ASN A 83 -7.70 7.80 -2.19
N LEU A 84 -7.67 6.52 -1.86
CA LEU A 84 -6.42 5.79 -1.61
C LEU A 84 -6.06 5.01 -2.86
N GLN A 85 -4.92 5.34 -3.43
CA GLN A 85 -4.39 4.74 -4.64
C GLN A 85 -3.13 3.98 -4.27
N PHE A 86 -3.18 2.66 -4.37
CA PHE A 86 -2.06 1.78 -4.05
C PHE A 86 -1.34 1.37 -5.33
N TYR A 87 -0.02 1.54 -5.32
CA TYR A 87 0.86 1.28 -6.46
C TYR A 87 1.92 0.27 -6.07
N GLY A 88 2.32 -0.54 -7.03
CA GLY A 88 3.51 -1.38 -6.95
C GLY A 88 3.26 -2.80 -7.44
N SER A 89 4.36 -3.46 -7.77
CA SER A 89 4.43 -4.80 -8.36
C SER A 89 3.60 -5.86 -7.61
N PHE A 90 3.49 -5.74 -6.28
CA PHE A 90 2.65 -6.61 -5.45
C PHE A 90 1.17 -6.62 -5.84
N PHE A 91 0.66 -5.54 -6.44
CA PHE A 91 -0.76 -5.42 -6.84
C PHE A 91 -1.06 -6.02 -8.22
N SER A 92 -0.09 -6.62 -8.90
CA SER A 92 -0.36 -7.56 -10.01
C SER A 92 -1.09 -8.83 -9.54
N TYR A 93 -0.99 -9.13 -8.24
CA TYR A 93 -1.64 -10.30 -7.62
C TYR A 93 -2.99 -9.92 -7.01
N GLU A 94 -4.08 -10.39 -7.61
CA GLU A 94 -5.45 -10.13 -7.16
C GLU A 94 -5.68 -10.43 -5.67
N PHE A 95 -5.02 -11.46 -5.15
CA PHE A 95 -5.04 -11.79 -3.73
C PHE A 95 -4.59 -10.63 -2.85
N ILE A 96 -3.48 -9.95 -3.19
CA ILE A 96 -2.96 -8.81 -2.42
C ILE A 96 -3.95 -7.65 -2.45
N CYS A 97 -4.51 -7.33 -3.63
CA CYS A 97 -5.55 -6.31 -3.78
C CYS A 97 -6.74 -6.59 -2.87
N ARG A 98 -7.23 -7.84 -2.88
CA ARG A 98 -8.35 -8.28 -2.06
C ARG A 98 -8.05 -8.18 -0.57
N GLU A 99 -6.88 -8.65 -0.12
CA GLU A 99 -6.53 -8.62 1.29
C GLU A 99 -6.33 -7.19 1.81
N VAL A 100 -5.66 -6.31 1.06
CA VAL A 100 -5.55 -4.89 1.42
C VAL A 100 -6.92 -4.22 1.50
N GLY A 101 -7.80 -4.48 0.52
CA GLY A 101 -9.18 -3.99 0.53
C GLY A 101 -9.96 -4.48 1.75
N ASN A 102 -9.84 -5.77 2.11
CA ASN A 102 -10.47 -6.36 3.28
C ASN A 102 -9.95 -5.73 4.59
N ILE A 103 -8.64 -5.51 4.72
CA ILE A 103 -8.04 -4.86 5.89
C ILE A 103 -8.62 -3.45 6.09
N LEU A 104 -8.68 -2.66 5.01
CA LEU A 104 -9.21 -1.29 5.05
C LEU A 104 -10.71 -1.26 5.38
N LYS A 105 -11.49 -2.15 4.76
CA LYS A 105 -12.93 -2.29 5.03
C LYS A 105 -13.20 -2.69 6.48
N ASN A 106 -12.46 -3.66 7.01
CA ASN A 106 -12.61 -4.13 8.39
C ASN A 106 -12.26 -3.05 9.43
N LYS A 107 -11.43 -2.07 9.04
CA LYS A 107 -11.12 -0.89 9.86
C LYS A 107 -12.15 0.24 9.74
N GLY A 108 -13.16 0.09 8.89
CA GLY A 108 -14.17 1.11 8.67
C GLY A 108 -13.66 2.32 7.88
N VAL A 109 -12.56 2.19 7.13
CA VAL A 109 -12.06 3.28 6.29
C VAL A 109 -13.03 3.49 5.12
N LYS A 110 -13.64 4.69 5.04
CA LYS A 110 -14.61 5.06 4.00
C LYS A 110 -13.95 5.97 2.95
N CYS A 111 -13.44 5.37 1.88
CA CYS A 111 -12.79 6.09 0.77
C CYS A 111 -12.90 5.26 -0.52
N ASN A 112 -12.59 5.87 -1.67
CA ASN A 112 -12.40 5.10 -2.89
C ASN A 112 -11.04 4.41 -2.84
N LEU A 113 -11.00 3.13 -3.22
CA LEU A 113 -9.80 2.31 -3.23
C LEU A 113 -9.46 1.95 -4.67
N ASN A 114 -8.23 2.25 -5.09
CA ASN A 114 -7.71 1.88 -6.40
C ASN A 114 -6.37 1.17 -6.23
N PHE A 115 -6.10 0.18 -7.08
CA PHE A 115 -4.90 -0.65 -7.06
C PHE A 115 -4.28 -0.67 -8.45
N PHE A 116 -2.96 -0.48 -8.52
CA PHE A 116 -2.20 -0.39 -9.77
C PHE A 116 -0.87 -1.14 -9.63
N GLU A 117 -0.48 -1.87 -10.67
CA GLU A 117 0.78 -2.64 -10.70
C GLU A 117 2.04 -1.75 -10.77
N GLY A 118 1.93 -0.53 -11.29
CA GLY A 118 3.04 0.43 -11.38
C GLY A 118 2.53 1.86 -11.44
N GLU A 119 3.43 2.83 -11.26
CA GLU A 119 3.06 4.24 -11.44
C GLU A 119 2.57 4.45 -12.88
N GLU A 120 1.35 4.98 -13.04
CA GLU A 120 0.95 5.55 -14.33
C GLU A 120 1.89 6.72 -14.60
N TYR A 121 2.77 6.56 -15.58
CA TYR A 121 3.53 7.66 -16.16
C TYR A 121 2.52 8.59 -16.86
N LEU A 122 1.96 9.54 -16.10
CA LEU A 122 1.27 10.71 -16.62
C LEU A 122 2.17 11.93 -16.47
#